data_AF-A0A7M3SPX5-F1
#
_entry.id   AF-A0A7M3SPX5-F1
#
_cell.length_a   1.000
_cell.length_b   1.000
_cell.length_c   1.000
_cell.angle_alpha   90.00
_cell.angle_beta   90.00
_cell.angle_gamma   90.00
#
_symmetry.space_group_name_H-M   'P 1'
#
loop_
_entity.id
_entity.type
_entity.pdbx_description
1 polymer ?
#
loop_
_entity_poly.entity_id
_entity_poly.type
_entity_poly.pdbx_seq_one_letter_code
_entity_poly.pdbx_strand_id
1 'polypeptide(L)'
;SGQDSWNIELKPTLKHISELSDYVGECVRIGFKLETSVSEEILIKKSLDQISKYGVDAVVANLLEQIGDNQYPRARFVIPDGSFKLLNSQMDLCDELEKFIS
;
A
#
# COMPACT_ATOMS: atom_id res chain seq x y z
N SER A 1 23.92 8.69 -34.79
CA SER A 1 22.67 7.91 -34.61
C SER A 1 21.99 8.38 -33.33
N GLY A 2 20.65 8.46 -33.30
CA GLY A 2 19.89 8.89 -32.10
C GLY A 2 19.14 10.23 -32.19
N GLN A 3 18.78 10.69 -33.40
CA GLN A 3 17.99 11.92 -33.58
C GLN A 3 16.47 11.68 -33.69
N ASP A 4 16.02 10.42 -33.74
CA ASP A 4 14.61 10.08 -33.84
C ASP A 4 14.00 9.86 -32.45
N SER A 5 12.84 10.49 -32.21
CA SER A 5 12.09 10.35 -30.96
C SER A 5 11.44 8.96 -30.86
N TRP A 6 11.66 8.27 -29.74
CA TRP A 6 10.96 7.03 -29.41
C TRP A 6 9.65 7.34 -28.70
N ASN A 7 8.54 6.87 -29.29
CA ASN A 7 7.22 6.93 -28.66
C ASN A 7 6.88 5.56 -28.08
N ILE A 8 6.53 5.53 -26.79
CA ILE A 8 6.02 4.34 -26.09
C ILE A 8 4.57 4.62 -25.71
N GLU A 9 3.65 3.89 -26.31
CA GLU A 9 2.23 3.93 -25.94
C GLU A 9 1.95 2.82 -24.92
N LEU A 10 1.40 3.20 -23.78
CA LEU A 10 1.02 2.28 -22.70
C LEU A 10 -0.49 2.27 -22.53
N LYS A 11 -1.05 1.08 -22.33
CA LYS A 11 -2.45 0.90 -21.94
C LYS A 11 -2.52 0.45 -20.48
N PRO A 12 -3.49 0.95 -19.70
CA PRO A 12 -3.70 0.47 -18.34
C PRO A 12 -3.92 -1.04 -18.33
N THR A 13 -3.32 -1.73 -17.35
CA THR A 13 -3.58 -3.15 -17.11
C THR A 13 -4.94 -3.36 -16.45
N LEU A 14 -5.42 -4.60 -16.50
CA LEU A 14 -6.59 -5.02 -15.74
C LEU A 14 -6.34 -4.84 -14.23
N LYS A 15 -7.40 -4.48 -13.49
CA LYS A 15 -7.31 -4.21 -12.06
C LYS A 15 -7.61 -5.49 -11.28
N HIS A 16 -6.64 -6.40 -11.26
CA HIS A 16 -6.78 -7.73 -10.65
C HIS A 16 -7.28 -7.73 -9.20
N ILE A 17 -6.92 -6.74 -8.37
CA ILE A 17 -7.39 -6.66 -6.98
C ILE A 17 -8.93 -6.58 -6.92
N SER A 18 -9.55 -5.86 -7.85
CA SER A 18 -11.00 -5.76 -7.95
C SER A 18 -11.63 -7.07 -8.42
N GLU A 19 -10.97 -7.77 -9.35
CA GLU A 19 -11.44 -9.06 -9.88
C GLU A 19 -11.36 -10.15 -8.80
N LEU A 20 -10.31 -10.12 -7.97
CA LEU A 20 -10.11 -11.07 -6.88
C LEU A 20 -11.19 -10.97 -5.79
N SER A 21 -11.81 -9.80 -5.61
CA SER A 21 -12.84 -9.58 -4.57
C SER A 21 -13.98 -10.62 -4.63
N ASP A 22 -14.34 -11.09 -5.82
CA ASP A 22 -15.43 -12.06 -5.99
C ASP A 22 -15.01 -13.51 -5.65
N TYR A 23 -13.71 -13.79 -5.53
CA TYR A 23 -13.15 -15.14 -5.32
C TYR A 23 -12.59 -15.37 -3.92
N VAL A 24 -12.43 -14.32 -3.12
CA VAL A 24 -11.71 -14.38 -1.84
C VAL A 24 -12.60 -14.69 -0.63
N GLY A 25 -13.93 -14.73 -0.76
CA GLY A 25 -14.82 -15.13 0.36
C GLY A 25 -14.51 -14.38 1.67
N GLU A 26 -14.48 -15.11 2.79
CA GLU A 26 -14.13 -14.58 4.13
C GLU A 26 -12.62 -14.61 4.42
N CYS A 27 -11.78 -14.19 3.46
CA CYS A 27 -10.34 -14.02 3.71
C CYS A 27 -10.02 -12.65 4.28
N VAL A 28 -8.98 -12.58 5.14
CA VAL A 28 -8.33 -11.31 5.46
C VAL A 28 -7.51 -10.83 4.25
N ARG A 29 -7.73 -9.60 3.82
CA ARG A 29 -7.13 -8.98 2.64
C ARG A 29 -6.31 -7.77 3.06
N ILE A 30 -5.00 -7.83 2.85
CA ILE A 30 -4.09 -6.72 3.17
C ILE A 30 -3.52 -6.15 1.88
N GLY A 31 -3.76 -4.86 1.64
CA GLY A 31 -3.18 -4.12 0.52
C GLY A 31 -1.79 -3.57 0.87
N PHE A 32 -0.99 -3.31 -0.17
CA PHE A 32 0.24 -2.53 -0.05
C PHE A 32 0.11 -1.24 -0.86
N LYS A 33 0.70 -0.17 -0.32
CA LYS A 33 0.68 1.16 -0.90
C LYS A 33 2.07 1.80 -0.77
N LEU A 34 2.74 2.02 -1.90
CA LEU A 34 3.98 2.76 -1.97
C LEU A 34 3.73 4.10 -2.66
N GLU A 35 4.15 5.18 -2.03
CA GLU A 35 4.13 6.52 -2.60
C GLU A 35 5.52 7.17 -2.45
N THR A 36 5.76 8.22 -3.22
CA THR A 36 7.00 9.01 -3.20
C THR A 36 6.64 10.47 -3.31
N SER A 37 7.42 11.34 -2.67
CA SER A 37 7.27 12.81 -2.74
C SER A 37 5.87 13.31 -2.34
N VAL A 38 5.22 12.63 -1.40
CA VAL A 38 3.93 13.04 -0.83
C VAL A 38 4.03 13.13 0.70
N SER A 39 3.10 13.88 1.31
CA SER A 39 2.97 13.92 2.76
C SER A 39 2.40 12.62 3.31
N GLU A 40 2.61 12.37 4.61
CA GLU A 40 1.98 11.27 5.34
C GLU A 40 0.44 11.33 5.23
N GLU A 41 -0.15 12.52 5.37
CA GLU A 41 -1.60 12.71 5.22
C GLU A 41 -2.12 12.22 3.85
N ILE A 42 -1.40 12.54 2.77
CA ILE A 42 -1.76 12.06 1.42
C ILE A 42 -1.59 10.55 1.33
N LEU A 43 -0.54 9.98 1.92
CA LEU A 43 -0.34 8.53 1.95
C LEU A 43 -1.50 7.82 2.68
N ILE A 44 -1.91 8.32 3.85
CA ILE A 44 -3.02 7.77 4.63
C ILE A 44 -4.33 7.90 3.85
N LYS A 45 -4.62 9.07 3.27
CA LYS A 45 -5.81 9.28 2.44
C LYS A 45 -5.88 8.29 1.27
N LYS A 46 -4.78 8.12 0.53
CA LYS A 46 -4.72 7.17 -0.59
C LYS A 46 -4.83 5.70 -0.14
N SER A 47 -4.46 5.40 1.10
CA SER A 47 -4.63 4.07 1.69
C SER A 47 -6.11 3.82 2.02
N LEU A 48 -6.81 4.81 2.58
CA LEU A 48 -8.25 4.74 2.81
C LEU A 48 -9.05 4.63 1.51
N ASP A 49 -8.64 5.36 0.46
CA ASP A 49 -9.21 5.21 -0.88
C ASP A 49 -9.04 3.78 -1.42
N GLN A 50 -7.91 3.14 -1.14
CA GLN A 50 -7.64 1.75 -1.54
C GLN A 50 -8.52 0.76 -0.77
N ILE A 51 -8.65 0.94 0.54
CA ILE A 51 -9.55 0.17 1.42
C ILE A 51 -10.98 0.25 0.89
N SER A 52 -11.51 1.47 0.73
CA SER A 52 -12.89 1.69 0.28
C SER A 52 -13.14 1.13 -1.12
N LYS A 53 -12.18 1.31 -2.04
CA LYS A 53 -12.34 0.92 -3.44
C LYS A 53 -12.28 -0.59 -3.68
N TYR A 54 -11.42 -1.28 -2.95
CA TYR A 54 -11.13 -2.69 -3.21
C TYR A 54 -11.64 -3.63 -2.13
N GLY A 55 -12.16 -3.11 -1.01
CA GLY A 55 -12.63 -3.91 0.11
C GLY A 55 -11.51 -4.74 0.73
N VAL A 56 -10.32 -4.13 0.89
CA VAL A 56 -9.24 -4.72 1.69
C VAL A 56 -9.41 -4.31 3.14
N ASP A 57 -9.05 -5.18 4.08
CA ASP A 57 -9.27 -4.99 5.52
C ASP A 57 -8.22 -4.07 6.16
N ALA A 58 -7.03 -3.99 5.56
CA ALA A 58 -5.99 -3.06 5.97
C ALA A 58 -5.03 -2.74 4.81
N VAL A 59 -4.23 -1.68 4.98
CA VAL A 59 -3.17 -1.31 4.02
C VAL A 59 -1.86 -1.06 4.75
N VAL A 60 -0.80 -1.72 4.28
CA VAL A 60 0.60 -1.38 4.62
C VAL A 60 1.05 -0.25 3.70
N ALA A 61 1.28 0.92 4.27
CA ALA A 61 1.59 2.15 3.54
C ALA A 61 3.03 2.61 3.79
N ASN A 62 3.79 2.86 2.71
CA ASN A 62 5.21 3.22 2.74
C ASN A 62 5.47 4.50 1.93
N LEU A 63 6.39 5.33 2.43
CA LEU A 63 7.03 6.38 1.64
C LEU A 63 8.40 5.87 1.17
N LEU A 64 8.66 5.96 -0.13
CA LEU A 64 9.90 5.45 -0.74
C LEU A 64 11.15 6.04 -0.08
N GLU A 65 11.12 7.33 0.26
CA GLU A 65 12.23 8.07 0.86
C GLU A 65 12.57 7.60 2.28
N GLN A 66 11.64 6.90 2.94
CA GLN A 66 11.79 6.41 4.32
C GLN A 66 12.26 4.95 4.37
N ILE A 67 12.25 4.24 3.24
CA ILE A 67 12.60 2.82 3.22
C ILE A 67 14.09 2.64 3.46
N GLY A 68 14.43 1.98 4.56
CA GLY A 68 15.82 1.66 4.92
C GLY A 68 16.52 2.75 5.73
N ASP A 69 15.84 3.86 6.03
CA ASP A 69 16.33 4.87 6.97
C ASP A 69 15.75 4.61 8.37
N ASN A 70 16.62 4.32 9.33
CA ASN A 70 16.25 4.00 10.70
C ASN A 70 15.70 5.20 11.49
N GLN A 71 15.77 6.42 10.94
CA GLN A 71 15.14 7.61 11.54
C GLN A 71 13.65 7.71 11.23
N TYR A 72 13.15 6.94 10.28
CA TYR A 72 11.76 6.97 9.84
C TYR A 72 11.07 5.62 10.06
N PRO A 73 9.74 5.61 10.23
CA PRO A 73 9.00 4.36 10.28
C PRO A 73 9.14 3.62 8.93
N ARG A 74 9.37 2.31 8.98
CA ARG A 74 9.34 1.43 7.82
C ARG A 74 8.00 1.53 7.10
N ALA A 75 6.90 1.52 7.84
CA ALA A 75 5.54 1.52 7.29
C ALA A 75 4.52 2.13 8.25
N ARG A 76 3.34 2.42 7.71
CA ARG A 76 2.11 2.69 8.45
C ARG A 76 1.12 1.58 8.17
N PHE A 77 0.60 0.95 9.20
CA PHE A 77 -0.49 -0.02 9.06
C PHE A 77 -1.81 0.72 9.25
N VAL A 78 -2.55 0.92 8.15
CA VAL A 78 -3.78 1.72 8.09
C VAL A 78 -4.99 0.81 8.10
N ILE A 79 -5.97 1.10 8.95
CA ILE A 79 -7.23 0.36 9.05
C ILE A 79 -8.43 1.23 8.61
N PRO A 80 -9.62 0.66 8.38
CA PRO A 80 -10.73 1.35 7.72
C PRO A 80 -11.29 2.58 8.45
N ASP A 81 -11.08 2.68 9.77
CA ASP A 81 -11.55 3.82 10.57
C ASP A 81 -10.66 5.08 10.44
N GLY A 82 -9.56 5.00 9.68
CA GLY A 82 -8.62 6.10 9.48
C GLY A 82 -7.45 6.12 10.46
N SER A 83 -7.49 5.31 11.52
CA SER A 83 -6.36 5.14 12.41
C SER A 83 -5.25 4.34 11.74
N PHE A 84 -4.02 4.56 12.22
CA PHE A 84 -2.87 3.81 11.75
C PHE A 84 -1.82 3.61 12.84
N LYS A 85 -1.05 2.54 12.69
CA LYS A 85 0.09 2.22 13.56
C LYS A 85 1.40 2.45 12.81
N LEU A 86 2.36 3.09 13.48
CA LEU A 86 3.74 3.19 12.97
C LEU A 86 4.48 1.87 13.21
N LEU A 87 5.09 1.36 12.14
CA LEU A 87 5.92 0.16 12.16
C LEU A 87 7.35 0.59 11.85
N ASN A 88 8.25 0.47 12.82
CA ASN A 88 9.61 1.00 12.71
C ASN A 88 10.55 0.02 12.02
N SER A 89 10.28 -1.28 12.14
CA SER A 89 11.15 -2.33 11.62
C SER A 89 10.40 -3.34 10.73
N GLN A 90 11.15 -4.18 10.03
CA GLN A 90 10.58 -5.34 9.32
C GLN A 90 9.93 -6.31 10.31
N MET A 91 10.48 -6.44 11.52
CA MET A 91 9.91 -7.30 12.55
C MET A 91 8.56 -6.77 13.02
N ASP A 92 8.46 -5.45 13.29
CA ASP A 92 7.20 -4.81 13.69
C ASP A 92 6.11 -5.06 12.66
N LEU A 93 6.46 -5.00 11.36
CA LEU A 93 5.53 -5.31 10.27
C LEU A 93 5.08 -6.77 10.33
N CYS A 94 6.00 -7.73 10.44
CA CYS A 94 5.64 -9.14 10.53
C CYS A 94 4.73 -9.41 11.74
N ASP A 95 5.11 -8.91 12.92
CA ASP A 95 4.37 -9.08 14.16
C ASP A 95 2.95 -8.47 14.07
N GLU A 96 2.82 -7.31 13.42
CA GLU A 96 1.51 -6.67 13.26
C GLU A 96 0.61 -7.43 12.29
N LEU A 97 1.16 -7.92 11.17
CA LEU A 97 0.41 -8.73 10.23
C LEU A 97 -0.04 -10.05 10.85
N GLU A 98 0.83 -10.71 11.63
CA GLU A 98 0.50 -11.93 12.34
C GLU A 98 -0.65 -11.71 13.34
N LYS A 99 -0.59 -10.62 14.12
CA LYS A 99 -1.65 -10.23 15.07
C LYS A 99 -2.96 -9.87 14.41
N PHE A 100 -2.92 -9.33 13.19
CA PHE A 100 -4.13 -8.94 12.47
C PHE A 100 -4.83 -10.15 11.82
N ILE A 101 -4.06 -11.18 11.46
CA ILE A 101 -4.57 -12.38 10.79
C ILE A 101 -4.98 -13.48 11.79
N SER A 102 -4.43 -13.49 13.01
CA SER A 102 -4.60 -14.56 14.02
C SER A 102 -5.51 -14.16 15.17
#